data_AF-A0AAP2CNS0-F1
#
_entry.id   AF-A0AAP2CNS0-F1
#
_cell.length_a   1.000
_cell.length_b   1.000
_cell.length_c   1.000
_cell.angle_alpha   90.00
_cell.angle_beta   90.00
_cell.angle_gamma   90.00
#
_symmetry.space_group_name_H-M   'P 1'
#
loop_
_entity.id
_entity.type
_entity.pdbx_description
1 polymer ?
#
loop_
_entity_poly.entity_id
_entity_poly.type
_entity_poly.pdbx_seq_one_letter_code
_entity_poly.pdbx_strand_id
1 'polypeptide(L)'
;MKNIEKYKKDLQFLIEKGDKLDNSIKYECYPENIESQIKAAFKDDKKVKEYIQKMLPFNKEYQSWYSESLVLIKQLLPDRHSDFVRLYEKPKTRKTIAYGNYVMEDYLQNLVVKSSFGDKKVGPEAAINQFEQQLNILKSIERRFESTLFDIRQLVQADLFDSELEAAKELNKNKFKRGAGAIAGVVLEKHLGQVLTNHNLKSTKKNSSISDFNDILKSADVYDTPTWRKIQHLGDIRNLCDHNKTREPTKVEVDELISGVEAIIKTIY
;
A
#
# COMPACT_ATOMS: atom_id res chain seq x y z
N MET A 1 -3.37 17.49 -9.26
CA MET A 1 -3.49 16.04 -9.53
C MET A 1 -3.69 15.35 -8.20
N LYS A 2 -4.71 14.50 -8.07
CA LYS A 2 -4.91 13.76 -6.82
C LYS A 2 -3.72 12.80 -6.63
N ASN A 3 -3.18 12.66 -5.42
CA ASN A 3 -1.98 11.84 -5.16
C ASN A 3 -2.07 10.42 -5.76
N ILE A 4 -3.27 9.83 -5.83
CA ILE A 4 -3.55 8.53 -6.44
C ILE A 4 -3.22 8.47 -7.94
N GLU A 5 -3.53 9.52 -8.70
CA GLU A 5 -3.25 9.57 -10.15
C GLU A 5 -1.74 9.57 -10.43
N LYS A 6 -0.98 10.25 -9.56
CA LYS A 6 0.48 10.25 -9.62
C LYS A 6 1.04 8.83 -9.39
N TYR A 7 0.59 8.15 -8.32
CA TYR A 7 1.02 6.78 -8.05
C TYR A 7 0.66 5.80 -9.17
N LYS A 8 -0.52 5.95 -9.80
CA LYS A 8 -0.90 5.13 -10.96
C LYS A 8 0.05 5.36 -12.14
N LYS A 9 0.39 6.62 -12.43
CA LYS A 9 1.31 6.97 -13.52
C LYS A 9 2.72 6.44 -13.25
N ASP A 10 3.21 6.60 -12.02
CA ASP A 10 4.53 6.10 -11.61
C ASP A 10 4.59 4.56 -11.68
N LEU A 11 3.52 3.88 -11.23
CA LEU A 11 3.40 2.42 -11.37
C LEU A 11 3.41 1.98 -12.83
N GLN A 12 2.63 2.63 -13.70
CA GLN A 12 2.59 2.30 -15.13
C GLN A 12 3.97 2.47 -15.77
N PHE A 13 4.67 3.58 -15.47
CA PHE A 13 6.02 3.80 -15.96
C PHE A 13 7.00 2.69 -15.52
N LEU A 14 6.93 2.26 -14.25
CA LEU A 14 7.77 1.19 -13.75
C LEU A 14 7.42 -0.17 -14.35
N ILE A 15 6.14 -0.45 -14.62
CA ILE A 15 5.72 -1.68 -15.32
C ILE A 15 6.27 -1.68 -16.75
N GLU A 16 6.08 -0.59 -17.50
CA GLU A 16 6.59 -0.47 -18.88
C GLU A 16 8.13 -0.56 -18.94
N LYS A 17 8.83 0.05 -17.98
CA LYS A 17 10.28 -0.10 -17.85
C LYS A 17 10.66 -1.54 -17.50
N GLY A 18 9.92 -2.19 -16.61
CA GLY A 18 10.10 -3.58 -16.22
C GLY A 18 9.92 -4.55 -17.39
N ASP A 19 8.89 -4.36 -18.22
CA ASP A 19 8.67 -5.16 -19.43
C ASP A 19 9.81 -5.02 -20.46
N LYS A 20 10.38 -3.81 -20.59
CA LYS A 20 11.56 -3.59 -21.45
C LYS A 20 12.80 -4.29 -20.88
N LEU A 21 12.98 -4.25 -19.56
CA LEU A 21 14.07 -4.95 -18.88
C LEU A 21 13.92 -6.47 -18.99
N ASP A 22 12.69 -7.01 -18.91
CA ASP A 22 12.42 -8.44 -19.06
C ASP A 22 12.88 -8.95 -20.44
N ASN A 23 12.54 -8.21 -21.49
CA ASN A 23 13.03 -8.51 -22.84
C ASN A 23 14.56 -8.42 -22.93
N SER A 24 15.18 -7.49 -22.19
CA SER A 24 16.63 -7.26 -22.21
C SER A 24 17.39 -8.41 -21.53
N ILE A 25 16.97 -8.86 -20.34
CA ILE A 25 17.60 -10.02 -19.66
C ILE A 25 17.43 -11.31 -20.46
N LYS A 26 16.27 -11.51 -21.10
CA LYS A 26 16.02 -12.66 -21.98
C LYS A 26 16.94 -12.62 -23.20
N TYR A 27 17.14 -11.45 -23.81
CA TYR A 27 18.06 -11.28 -24.93
C TYR A 27 19.52 -11.51 -24.52
N GLU A 28 19.95 -10.98 -23.37
CA GLU A 28 21.31 -11.19 -22.83
C GLU A 28 21.60 -12.69 -22.57
N CYS A 29 20.60 -13.46 -22.14
CA CYS A 29 20.75 -14.90 -21.86
C CYS A 29 20.57 -15.80 -23.09
N TYR A 30 19.68 -15.43 -24.01
CA TYR A 30 19.27 -16.26 -25.17
C TYR A 30 19.14 -15.42 -26.46
N PRO A 31 20.25 -14.83 -26.96
CA PRO A 31 20.18 -13.86 -28.05
C PRO A 31 19.60 -14.43 -29.34
N GLU A 32 20.01 -15.64 -29.74
CA GLU A 32 19.54 -16.29 -30.98
C GLU A 32 18.03 -16.59 -30.97
N ASN A 33 17.53 -17.10 -29.83
CA ASN A 33 16.12 -17.44 -29.65
C ASN A 33 15.26 -16.18 -29.71
N ILE A 34 15.67 -15.14 -29.00
CA ILE A 34 14.94 -13.87 -28.92
C ILE A 34 15.01 -13.13 -30.26
N GLU A 35 16.15 -13.10 -30.94
CA GLU A 35 16.25 -12.55 -32.30
C GLU A 35 15.30 -13.23 -33.28
N SER A 36 15.19 -14.56 -33.20
CA SER A 36 14.27 -15.33 -34.05
C SER A 36 12.81 -14.97 -33.77
N GLN A 37 12.44 -14.79 -32.50
CA GLN A 37 11.10 -14.34 -32.11
C GLN A 37 10.81 -12.91 -32.60
N ILE A 38 11.76 -11.99 -32.45
CA ILE A 38 11.63 -10.60 -32.90
C ILE A 38 11.50 -10.55 -34.44
N LYS A 39 12.29 -11.33 -35.18
CA LYS A 39 12.19 -11.46 -36.65
C LYS A 39 10.82 -11.95 -37.08
N ALA A 40 10.27 -12.95 -36.39
CA ALA A 40 8.93 -13.47 -36.68
C ALA A 40 7.83 -12.42 -36.44
N ALA A 41 7.99 -11.55 -35.43
CA ALA A 41 7.02 -10.50 -35.10
C ALA A 41 7.06 -9.31 -36.08
N PHE A 42 8.24 -8.78 -36.39
CA PHE A 42 8.37 -7.57 -37.22
C PHE A 42 8.40 -7.84 -38.73
N LYS A 43 8.86 -9.02 -39.16
CA LYS A 43 9.03 -9.41 -40.59
C LYS A 43 9.80 -8.39 -41.43
N ASP A 44 10.65 -7.57 -40.80
CA ASP A 44 11.42 -6.48 -41.40
C ASP A 44 12.76 -6.36 -40.67
N ASP A 45 13.86 -6.76 -41.33
CA ASP A 45 15.20 -6.79 -40.76
C ASP A 45 15.71 -5.43 -40.27
N LYS A 46 15.24 -4.33 -40.89
CA LYS A 46 15.64 -2.98 -40.45
C LYS A 46 15.01 -2.65 -39.11
N LYS A 47 13.72 -2.97 -38.93
CA LYS A 47 13.00 -2.76 -37.65
C LYS A 47 13.53 -3.66 -36.54
N VAL A 48 13.91 -4.90 -36.86
CA VAL A 48 14.54 -5.82 -35.89
C VAL A 48 15.83 -5.22 -35.34
N LYS A 49 16.72 -4.74 -36.23
CA LYS A 49 17.99 -4.10 -35.81
C LYS A 49 17.76 -2.84 -35.00
N GLU A 50 16.83 -1.97 -35.41
CA GLU A 50 16.47 -0.77 -34.65
C GLU A 50 15.90 -1.10 -33.27
N TYR A 51 15.11 -2.16 -33.14
CA TYR A 51 14.55 -2.61 -31.87
C TYR A 51 15.63 -3.12 -30.91
N ILE A 52 16.53 -3.98 -31.40
CA ILE A 52 17.66 -4.51 -30.61
C ILE A 52 18.58 -3.37 -30.15
N GLN A 53 18.88 -2.41 -31.02
CA GLN A 53 19.70 -1.24 -30.67
C GLN A 53 19.06 -0.33 -29.61
N LYS A 54 17.72 -0.34 -29.50
CA LYS A 54 16.96 0.43 -28.51
C LYS A 54 16.71 -0.32 -27.21
N MET A 55 17.14 -1.58 -27.09
CA MET A 55 17.00 -2.34 -25.85
C MET A 55 17.77 -1.66 -24.71
N LEU A 56 17.18 -1.74 -23.52
CA LEU A 56 17.78 -1.15 -22.33
C LEU A 56 18.91 -2.06 -21.83
N PRO A 57 20.11 -1.54 -21.54
CA PRO A 57 21.16 -2.35 -20.93
C PRO A 57 20.72 -2.79 -19.53
N PHE A 58 20.46 -4.08 -19.33
CA PHE A 58 19.80 -4.58 -18.11
C PHE A 58 20.58 -4.20 -16.86
N ASN A 59 21.89 -4.49 -16.84
CA ASN A 59 22.76 -4.24 -15.69
C ASN A 59 22.85 -2.77 -15.26
N LYS A 60 22.65 -1.82 -16.20
CA LYS A 60 22.70 -0.37 -15.89
C LYS A 60 21.37 0.13 -15.36
N GLU A 61 20.27 -0.34 -15.94
CA GLU A 61 18.94 0.19 -15.67
C GLU A 61 18.23 -0.53 -14.51
N TYR A 62 18.57 -1.80 -14.26
CA TYR A 62 17.92 -2.62 -13.23
C TYR A 62 17.94 -1.97 -11.85
N GLN A 63 19.08 -1.42 -11.41
CA GLN A 63 19.22 -0.85 -10.06
C GLN A 63 18.28 0.35 -9.83
N SER A 64 18.12 1.20 -10.84
CA SER A 64 17.17 2.31 -10.78
C SER A 64 15.72 1.81 -10.67
N TRP A 65 15.36 0.86 -11.54
CA TRP A 65 14.03 0.26 -11.56
C TRP A 65 13.71 -0.46 -10.23
N TYR A 66 14.66 -1.24 -9.71
CA TYR A 66 14.52 -1.97 -8.46
C TYR A 66 14.31 -1.01 -7.29
N SER A 67 15.10 0.06 -7.20
CA SER A 67 15.02 1.03 -6.10
C SER A 67 13.66 1.74 -6.06
N GLU A 68 13.16 2.20 -7.20
CA GLU A 68 11.85 2.85 -7.30
C GLU A 68 10.71 1.86 -7.02
N SER A 69 10.79 0.66 -7.60
CA SER A 69 9.82 -0.41 -7.38
C SER A 69 9.74 -0.85 -5.92
N LEU A 70 10.89 -0.93 -5.24
CA LEU A 70 10.98 -1.32 -3.83
C LEU A 70 10.24 -0.34 -2.93
N VAL A 71 10.41 0.97 -3.15
CA VAL A 71 9.70 2.02 -2.40
C VAL A 71 8.20 1.91 -2.62
N LEU A 72 7.77 1.73 -3.87
CA LEU A 72 6.37 1.62 -4.23
C LEU A 72 5.73 0.36 -3.63
N ILE A 73 6.40 -0.78 -3.68
CA ILE A 73 5.97 -2.04 -3.03
C ILE A 73 5.91 -1.87 -1.52
N LYS A 74 6.88 -1.23 -0.89
CA LYS A 74 6.86 -0.99 0.57
C LYS A 74 5.63 -0.18 0.99
N GLN A 75 5.25 0.81 0.18
CA GLN A 75 4.15 1.71 0.48
C GLN A 75 2.78 1.11 0.14
N LEU A 76 2.68 0.38 -0.98
CA LEU A 76 1.41 -0.08 -1.52
C LEU A 76 1.17 -1.58 -1.32
N LEU A 77 2.19 -2.39 -1.12
CA LEU A 77 2.06 -3.84 -0.95
C LEU A 77 3.07 -4.37 0.09
N PRO A 78 3.02 -3.87 1.34
CA PRO A 78 4.03 -4.16 2.37
C PRO A 78 4.17 -5.67 2.67
N ASP A 79 3.08 -6.42 2.58
CA ASP A 79 3.07 -7.87 2.84
C ASP A 79 3.92 -8.67 1.84
N ARG A 80 4.13 -8.13 0.62
CA ARG A 80 4.96 -8.75 -0.43
C ARG A 80 6.34 -8.12 -0.54
N HIS A 81 6.67 -7.14 0.31
CA HIS A 81 7.97 -6.46 0.28
C HIS A 81 9.12 -7.44 0.54
N SER A 82 8.99 -8.31 1.54
CA SER A 82 10.01 -9.32 1.86
C SER A 82 10.21 -10.32 0.72
N ASP A 83 9.13 -10.72 0.04
CA ASP A 83 9.22 -11.58 -1.14
C ASP A 83 10.00 -10.91 -2.26
N PHE A 84 9.71 -9.64 -2.55
CA PHE A 84 10.41 -8.87 -3.59
C PHE A 84 11.91 -8.74 -3.33
N VAL A 85 12.30 -8.47 -2.08
CA VAL A 85 13.70 -8.37 -1.65
C VAL A 85 14.42 -9.72 -1.74
N ARG A 86 13.75 -10.83 -1.36
CA ARG A 86 14.35 -12.18 -1.40
C ARG A 86 14.71 -12.64 -2.80
N LEU A 87 14.03 -12.15 -3.84
CA LEU A 87 14.36 -12.43 -5.24
C LEU A 87 15.66 -11.72 -5.69
N TYR A 88 16.07 -10.68 -4.97
CA TYR A 88 17.31 -9.95 -5.19
C TYR A 88 18.48 -10.49 -4.36
N GLU A 89 18.31 -10.58 -3.04
CA GLU A 89 19.40 -10.78 -2.08
C GLU A 89 19.89 -12.24 -1.99
N LYS A 90 21.21 -12.41 -1.87
CA LYS A 90 21.79 -13.74 -1.61
C LYS A 90 21.42 -14.26 -0.21
N PRO A 91 20.94 -15.51 -0.09
CA PRO A 91 20.70 -16.11 1.22
C PRO A 91 22.01 -16.29 1.99
N LYS A 92 22.09 -15.74 3.22
CA LYS A 92 23.29 -15.79 4.07
C LYS A 92 23.77 -17.21 4.41
N THR A 93 22.87 -18.19 4.41
CA THR A 93 23.14 -19.59 4.78
C THR A 93 23.39 -20.50 3.58
N ARG A 94 23.48 -19.95 2.36
CA ARG A 94 23.62 -20.74 1.13
C ARG A 94 25.00 -21.41 1.05
N LYS A 95 25.01 -22.75 1.02
CA LYS A 95 26.23 -23.57 0.86
C LYS A 95 26.57 -23.89 -0.60
N THR A 96 25.55 -24.02 -1.45
CA THR A 96 25.70 -24.38 -2.87
C THR A 96 24.74 -23.55 -3.72
N ILE A 97 25.10 -23.36 -4.98
CA ILE A 97 24.31 -22.60 -5.95
C ILE A 97 23.67 -23.57 -6.93
N ALA A 98 22.36 -23.47 -7.07
CA ALA A 98 21.49 -24.28 -7.90
C ALA A 98 20.47 -23.36 -8.58
N TYR A 99 19.82 -23.83 -9.63
CA TYR A 99 18.83 -23.05 -10.38
C TYR A 99 17.75 -22.42 -9.48
N GLY A 100 17.24 -23.18 -8.49
CA GLY A 100 16.18 -22.70 -7.59
C GLY A 100 16.61 -21.70 -6.50
N ASN A 101 17.91 -21.45 -6.31
CA ASN A 101 18.41 -20.52 -5.30
C ASN A 101 19.36 -19.45 -5.85
N TYR A 102 19.37 -19.31 -7.18
CA TYR A 102 20.05 -18.24 -7.91
C TYR A 102 19.17 -16.98 -7.84
N VAL A 103 19.77 -15.84 -7.49
CA VAL A 103 19.05 -14.56 -7.29
C VAL A 103 19.59 -13.45 -8.20
N MET A 104 18.91 -12.31 -8.27
CA MET A 104 19.35 -11.20 -9.11
C MET A 104 20.73 -10.66 -8.75
N GLU A 105 21.13 -10.67 -7.47
CA GLU A 105 22.47 -10.25 -7.09
C GLU A 105 23.58 -11.16 -7.67
N ASP A 106 23.32 -12.47 -7.85
CA ASP A 106 24.25 -13.37 -8.54
C ASP A 106 24.37 -13.03 -10.04
N TYR A 107 23.23 -12.67 -10.67
CA TYR A 107 23.19 -12.22 -12.07
C TYR A 107 24.06 -10.98 -12.28
N LEU A 108 23.86 -9.95 -11.45
CA LEU A 108 24.57 -8.68 -11.57
C LEU A 108 26.08 -8.82 -11.32
N GLN A 109 26.50 -9.89 -10.64
CA GLN A 109 27.91 -10.24 -10.44
C GLN A 109 28.45 -11.19 -11.52
N ASN A 110 27.67 -11.51 -12.55
CA ASN A 110 28.00 -12.42 -13.64
C ASN A 110 28.41 -13.82 -13.17
N LEU A 111 27.75 -14.33 -12.13
CA LEU A 111 28.12 -15.60 -11.52
C LEU A 111 27.73 -16.79 -12.40
N VAL A 112 28.70 -17.65 -12.69
CA VAL A 112 28.47 -18.91 -13.43
C VAL A 112 29.06 -20.07 -12.65
N VAL A 113 28.24 -21.09 -12.39
CA VAL A 113 28.66 -22.31 -11.71
C VAL A 113 28.95 -23.36 -12.76
N LYS A 114 30.18 -23.88 -12.78
CA LYS A 114 30.60 -24.96 -13.67
C LYS A 114 30.78 -26.27 -12.88
N SER A 115 30.61 -27.40 -13.56
CA SER A 115 30.95 -28.73 -13.05
C SER A 115 32.46 -28.90 -12.98
N SER A 116 32.94 -29.93 -12.28
CA SER A 116 34.36 -30.30 -12.27
C SER A 116 34.91 -30.64 -13.67
N PHE A 117 34.02 -30.99 -14.61
CA PHE A 117 34.34 -31.29 -16.00
C PHE A 117 34.24 -30.05 -16.92
N GLY A 118 33.89 -28.88 -16.38
CA GLY A 118 33.83 -27.61 -17.10
C GLY A 118 32.44 -27.22 -17.64
N ASP A 119 31.46 -28.13 -17.59
CA ASP A 119 30.10 -27.88 -18.07
C ASP A 119 29.37 -26.85 -17.20
N LYS A 120 28.62 -25.95 -17.83
CA LYS A 120 27.80 -24.96 -17.12
C LYS A 120 26.65 -25.68 -16.39
N LYS A 121 26.66 -25.59 -15.06
CA LYS A 121 25.64 -26.17 -14.18
C LYS A 121 24.52 -25.18 -13.86
N VAL A 122 24.87 -23.92 -13.62
CA VAL A 122 23.93 -22.82 -13.36
C VAL A 122 24.54 -21.53 -13.92
N GLY A 123 23.73 -20.69 -14.55
CA GLY A 123 24.17 -19.37 -14.97
C GLY A 123 23.09 -18.30 -14.93
N PRO A 124 23.34 -17.17 -15.63
CA PRO A 124 22.51 -15.98 -15.58
C PRO A 124 21.04 -16.22 -15.95
N GLU A 125 20.76 -17.20 -16.80
CA GLU A 125 19.42 -17.60 -17.20
C GLU A 125 18.50 -17.99 -16.03
N ALA A 126 19.07 -18.42 -14.90
CA ALA A 126 18.30 -18.75 -13.70
C ALA A 126 17.68 -17.51 -13.04
N ALA A 127 18.22 -16.31 -13.32
CA ALA A 127 17.70 -15.06 -12.80
C ALA A 127 16.47 -14.53 -13.55
N ILE A 128 16.20 -15.00 -14.77
CA ILE A 128 15.03 -14.56 -15.56
C ILE A 128 13.75 -14.76 -14.75
N ASN A 129 13.57 -15.96 -14.17
CA ASN A 129 12.40 -16.25 -13.34
C ASN A 129 12.34 -15.33 -12.10
N GLN A 130 13.49 -14.99 -11.49
CA GLN A 130 13.52 -14.10 -10.33
C GLN A 130 13.04 -12.69 -10.71
N PHE A 131 13.53 -12.17 -11.84
CA PHE A 131 13.11 -10.88 -12.36
C PHE A 131 11.62 -10.86 -12.76
N GLU A 132 11.14 -11.90 -13.46
CA GLU A 132 9.73 -12.04 -13.82
C GLU A 132 8.83 -12.05 -12.58
N GLN A 133 9.24 -12.73 -11.50
CA GLN A 133 8.50 -12.71 -10.25
C GLN A 133 8.51 -11.32 -9.59
N GLN A 134 9.64 -10.60 -9.63
CA GLN A 134 9.70 -9.21 -9.16
C GLN A 134 8.71 -8.31 -9.95
N LEU A 135 8.71 -8.43 -11.28
CA LEU A 135 7.82 -7.68 -12.15
C LEU A 135 6.34 -8.05 -11.93
N ASN A 136 6.03 -9.32 -11.71
CA ASN A 136 4.67 -9.78 -11.43
C ASN A 136 4.16 -9.27 -10.07
N ILE A 137 5.04 -9.21 -9.05
CA ILE A 137 4.70 -8.57 -7.77
C ILE A 137 4.38 -7.08 -7.99
N LEU A 138 5.19 -6.36 -8.78
CA LEU A 138 4.93 -4.96 -9.09
C LEU A 138 3.59 -4.77 -9.83
N LYS A 139 3.32 -5.58 -10.87
CA LYS A 139 2.05 -5.55 -11.62
C LYS A 139 0.84 -5.84 -10.73
N SER A 140 0.98 -6.69 -9.72
CA SER A 140 -0.12 -7.00 -8.80
C SER A 140 -0.66 -5.79 -8.03
N ILE A 141 0.10 -4.70 -7.94
CA ILE A 141 -0.30 -3.45 -7.30
C ILE A 141 -1.43 -2.76 -8.07
N GLU A 142 -1.58 -2.98 -9.38
CA GLU A 142 -2.68 -2.41 -10.17
C GLU A 142 -4.03 -2.77 -9.55
N ARG A 143 -4.19 -4.02 -9.10
CA ARG A 143 -5.40 -4.50 -8.43
C ARG A 143 -5.72 -3.76 -7.14
N ARG A 144 -4.73 -3.17 -6.47
CA ARG A 144 -4.95 -2.38 -5.25
C ARG A 144 -5.71 -1.08 -5.51
N PHE A 145 -5.62 -0.55 -6.72
CA PHE A 145 -6.36 0.65 -7.11
C PHE A 145 -7.76 0.37 -7.68
N GLU A 146 -8.10 -0.90 -7.88
CA GLU A 146 -9.36 -1.32 -8.51
C GLU A 146 -10.23 -2.16 -7.57
N SER A 147 -9.59 -3.00 -6.73
CA SER A 147 -10.29 -4.00 -5.96
C SER A 147 -10.67 -3.47 -4.58
N THR A 148 -11.97 -3.54 -4.31
CA THR A 148 -12.56 -3.31 -2.99
C THR A 148 -12.04 -4.28 -1.92
N LEU A 149 -11.41 -5.39 -2.31
CA LEU A 149 -10.79 -6.34 -1.38
C LEU A 149 -9.66 -5.69 -0.57
N PHE A 150 -8.93 -4.74 -1.14
CA PHE A 150 -7.87 -4.03 -0.41
C PHE A 150 -8.43 -2.97 0.57
N ASP A 151 -9.69 -2.57 0.39
CA ASP A 151 -10.42 -1.66 1.28
C ASP A 151 -11.40 -2.40 2.22
N ILE A 152 -11.40 -3.74 2.26
CA ILE A 152 -12.29 -4.53 3.14
C ILE A 152 -12.25 -4.03 4.57
N ARG A 153 -11.07 -3.66 5.08
CA ARG A 153 -10.96 -3.18 6.45
C ARG A 153 -11.73 -1.88 6.67
N GLN A 154 -11.70 -0.95 5.72
CA GLN A 154 -12.45 0.30 5.81
C GLN A 154 -13.95 0.07 5.61
N LEU A 155 -14.33 -0.82 4.69
CA LEU A 155 -15.74 -1.19 4.46
C LEU A 155 -16.36 -1.86 5.68
N VAL A 156 -15.72 -2.90 6.22
CA VAL A 156 -16.19 -3.61 7.43
C VAL A 156 -16.20 -2.69 8.65
N GLN A 157 -15.24 -1.77 8.73
CA GLN A 157 -15.20 -0.77 9.80
C GLN A 157 -16.32 0.26 9.67
N ALA A 158 -16.65 0.70 8.45
CA ALA A 158 -17.80 1.57 8.20
C ALA A 158 -19.12 0.87 8.57
N ASP A 159 -19.30 -0.38 8.13
CA ASP A 159 -20.48 -1.19 8.49
C ASP A 159 -20.60 -1.37 10.01
N LEU A 160 -19.48 -1.62 10.69
CA LEU A 160 -19.44 -1.71 12.15
C LEU A 160 -19.83 -0.38 12.80
N PHE A 161 -19.28 0.75 12.35
CA PHE A 161 -19.60 2.07 12.89
C PHE A 161 -21.06 2.45 12.68
N ASP A 162 -21.63 2.17 11.50
CA ASP A 162 -23.04 2.41 11.23
C ASP A 162 -23.91 1.56 12.18
N SER A 163 -23.56 0.29 12.42
CA SER A 163 -24.28 -0.56 13.37
C SER A 163 -24.17 -0.06 14.83
N GLU A 164 -23.00 0.42 15.26
CA GLU A 164 -22.79 1.01 16.59
C GLU A 164 -23.59 2.32 16.74
N LEU A 165 -23.66 3.15 15.70
CA LEU A 165 -24.46 4.38 15.71
C LEU A 165 -25.96 4.11 15.70
N GLU A 166 -26.45 3.09 15.00
CA GLU A 166 -27.86 2.69 15.08
C GLU A 166 -28.24 2.20 16.49
N ALA A 167 -27.36 1.44 17.15
CA ALA A 167 -27.55 1.08 18.56
C ALA A 167 -27.58 2.32 19.48
N ALA A 168 -26.71 3.31 19.23
CA ALA A 168 -26.74 4.58 19.97
C ALA A 168 -28.07 5.33 19.76
N LYS A 169 -28.60 5.37 18.53
CA LYS A 169 -29.92 5.97 18.22
C LYS A 169 -31.03 5.26 18.99
N GLU A 170 -31.03 3.94 19.04
CA GLU A 170 -32.03 3.15 19.78
C GLU A 170 -31.97 3.41 21.28
N LEU A 171 -30.76 3.46 21.86
CA LEU A 171 -30.58 3.81 23.28
C LEU A 171 -31.10 5.21 23.59
N ASN A 172 -30.82 6.21 22.74
CA ASN A 172 -31.29 7.57 22.97
C ASN A 172 -32.83 7.67 22.87
N LYS A 173 -33.45 6.95 21.92
CA LYS A 173 -34.92 6.81 21.83
C LYS A 173 -35.52 6.25 23.11
N ASN A 174 -34.86 5.28 23.72
CA ASN A 174 -35.27 4.65 24.98
C ASN A 174 -34.81 5.40 26.25
N LYS A 175 -34.38 6.67 26.12
CA LYS A 175 -33.94 7.55 27.23
C LYS A 175 -32.63 7.13 27.91
N PHE A 176 -31.88 6.18 27.37
CA PHE A 176 -30.54 5.78 27.83
C PHE A 176 -29.46 6.69 27.26
N LYS A 177 -29.54 7.99 27.58
CA LYS A 177 -28.72 9.05 26.97
C LYS A 177 -27.21 8.86 27.16
N ARG A 178 -26.77 8.54 28.39
CA ARG A 178 -25.34 8.33 28.68
C ARG A 178 -24.77 7.16 27.90
N GLY A 179 -25.50 6.04 27.83
CA GLY A 179 -25.10 4.88 27.04
C GLY A 179 -25.04 5.19 25.55
N ALA A 180 -26.04 5.90 25.02
CA ALA A 180 -26.04 6.35 23.63
C ALA A 180 -24.82 7.24 23.31
N GLY A 181 -24.54 8.24 24.16
CA GLY A 181 -23.39 9.13 23.97
C GLY A 181 -22.04 8.42 24.11
N ALA A 182 -21.92 7.44 25.00
CA ALA A 182 -20.72 6.62 25.14
C ALA A 182 -20.42 5.85 23.85
N ILE A 183 -21.42 5.18 23.26
CA ILE A 183 -21.26 4.42 22.02
C ILE A 183 -20.87 5.35 20.86
N ALA A 184 -21.60 6.45 20.67
CA ALA A 184 -21.29 7.43 19.63
C ALA A 184 -19.87 8.03 19.79
N GLY A 185 -19.46 8.26 21.04
CA GLY A 185 -18.12 8.69 21.40
C GLY A 185 -17.03 7.71 20.99
N VAL A 186 -17.22 6.42 21.27
CA VAL A 186 -16.29 5.36 20.89
C VAL A 186 -16.15 5.26 19.37
N VAL A 187 -17.25 5.38 18.62
CA VAL A 187 -17.22 5.41 17.15
C VAL A 187 -16.36 6.57 16.64
N LEU A 188 -16.58 7.78 17.18
CA LEU A 188 -15.79 8.97 16.81
C LEU A 188 -14.30 8.77 17.11
N GLU A 189 -13.96 8.26 18.29
CA GLU A 189 -12.57 8.01 18.69
C GLU A 189 -11.88 7.00 17.77
N LYS A 190 -12.53 5.86 17.50
CA LYS A 190 -12.00 4.84 16.59
C LYS A 190 -11.80 5.39 15.18
N HIS A 191 -12.76 6.18 14.67
CA HIS A 191 -12.66 6.78 13.35
C HIS A 191 -11.49 7.77 13.26
N LEU A 192 -11.36 8.70 14.21
CA LEU A 192 -10.24 9.65 14.21
C LEU A 192 -8.88 8.93 14.33
N GLY A 193 -8.78 7.88 15.16
CA GLY A 193 -7.58 7.05 15.24
C GLY A 193 -7.23 6.35 13.91
N GLN A 194 -8.25 5.92 13.16
CA GLN A 194 -8.06 5.38 11.82
C GLN A 194 -7.58 6.44 10.83
N VAL A 195 -8.15 7.65 10.85
CA VAL A 195 -7.72 8.78 10.03
C VAL A 195 -6.24 9.12 10.32
N LEU A 196 -5.82 9.17 11.59
CA LEU A 196 -4.39 9.33 11.92
C LEU A 196 -3.52 8.27 11.22
N THR A 197 -3.95 7.01 11.28
CA THR A 197 -3.22 5.89 10.68
C THR A 197 -3.15 6.02 9.15
N ASN A 198 -4.24 6.43 8.50
CA ASN A 198 -4.29 6.67 7.05
C ASN A 198 -3.31 7.76 6.61
N HIS A 199 -3.13 8.79 7.44
CA HIS A 199 -2.18 9.90 7.20
C HIS A 199 -0.76 9.61 7.72
N ASN A 200 -0.46 8.37 8.15
CA ASN A 200 0.82 7.98 8.76
C ASN A 200 1.21 8.79 10.00
N LEU A 201 0.22 9.36 10.69
CA LEU A 201 0.39 10.08 11.95
C LEU A 201 0.26 9.10 13.12
N LYS A 202 0.98 9.38 14.21
CA LYS A 202 0.90 8.60 15.44
C LYS A 202 0.75 9.53 16.62
N SER A 203 -0.11 9.14 17.56
CA SER A 203 -0.10 9.79 18.86
C SER A 203 1.06 9.28 19.71
N THR A 204 1.70 10.20 20.42
CA THR A 204 2.75 9.90 21.40
C THR A 204 2.18 9.46 22.74
N LYS A 205 0.89 9.68 23.00
CA LYS A 205 0.22 9.31 24.24
C LYS A 205 -0.34 7.89 24.17
N LYS A 206 -0.11 7.10 25.22
CA LYS A 206 -0.54 5.70 25.32
C LYS A 206 -2.08 5.55 25.34
N ASN A 207 -2.79 6.52 25.92
CA ASN A 207 -4.26 6.59 25.99
C ASN A 207 -4.70 7.95 25.43
N SER A 208 -4.76 8.05 24.10
CA SER A 208 -5.14 9.29 23.43
C SER A 208 -6.65 9.44 23.39
N SER A 209 -7.14 10.63 23.68
CA SER A 209 -8.56 10.98 23.64
C SER A 209 -8.96 11.54 22.27
N ILE A 210 -10.27 11.72 22.06
CA ILE A 210 -10.83 12.42 20.89
C ILE A 210 -10.15 13.78 20.68
N SER A 211 -9.91 14.55 21.75
CA SER A 211 -9.26 15.87 21.65
C SER A 211 -7.82 15.75 21.17
N ASP A 212 -7.07 14.75 21.67
CA ASP A 212 -5.69 14.53 21.25
C ASP A 212 -5.62 14.18 19.76
N PHE A 213 -6.51 13.32 19.28
CA PHE A 213 -6.60 12.99 17.86
C PHE A 213 -7.02 14.20 17.01
N ASN A 214 -7.99 14.99 17.49
CA ASN A 214 -8.48 16.19 16.81
C ASN A 214 -7.36 17.21 16.59
N ASP A 215 -6.56 17.48 17.63
CA ASP A 215 -5.46 18.46 17.57
C ASP A 215 -4.32 18.00 16.66
N ILE A 216 -3.97 16.71 16.68
CA ILE A 216 -2.95 16.15 15.80
C ILE A 216 -3.38 16.29 14.33
N LEU A 217 -4.62 15.91 14.00
CA LEU A 217 -5.15 15.99 12.65
C LEU A 217 -5.24 17.44 12.16
N LYS A 218 -5.64 18.37 13.03
CA LYS A 218 -5.68 19.79 12.68
C LYS A 218 -4.29 20.36 12.45
N SER A 219 -3.32 19.99 13.28
CA SER A 219 -1.92 20.44 13.16
C SER A 219 -1.25 19.89 11.90
N ALA A 220 -1.70 18.74 11.40
CA ALA A 220 -1.29 18.16 10.13
C ALA A 220 -2.10 18.67 8.92
N ASP A 221 -2.96 19.68 9.11
CA ASP A 221 -3.82 20.27 8.09
C ASP A 221 -4.72 19.26 7.34
N VAL A 222 -5.18 18.21 8.04
CA VAL A 222 -6.12 17.23 7.49
C VAL A 222 -7.50 17.86 7.26
N TYR A 223 -7.91 18.79 8.12
CA TYR A 223 -9.14 19.58 7.96
C TYR A 223 -9.01 21.01 8.48
N ASP A 224 -10.01 21.82 8.15
CA ASP A 224 -10.09 23.23 8.48
C ASP A 224 -10.51 23.50 9.93
N THR A 225 -10.37 24.75 10.37
CA THR A 225 -10.72 25.16 11.73
C THR A 225 -12.20 24.97 12.08
N PRO A 226 -13.17 25.23 11.17
CA PRO A 226 -14.58 24.87 11.39
C PRO A 226 -14.80 23.40 11.74
N THR A 227 -14.21 22.48 10.97
CA THR A 227 -14.31 21.03 11.21
C THR A 227 -13.70 20.64 12.56
N TRP A 228 -12.52 21.17 12.87
CA TRP A 228 -11.85 20.95 14.15
C TRP A 228 -12.72 21.38 15.35
N ARG A 229 -13.36 22.57 15.27
CA ARG A 229 -14.29 23.05 16.32
C ARG A 229 -15.52 22.16 16.45
N LYS A 230 -16.05 21.67 15.33
CA LYS A 230 -17.19 20.75 15.34
C LYS A 230 -16.83 19.45 16.06
N ILE A 231 -15.69 18.84 15.75
CA ILE A 231 -15.23 17.61 16.42
C ILE A 231 -15.00 17.87 17.91
N GLN A 232 -14.43 19.02 18.27
CA GLN A 232 -14.24 19.42 19.67
C GLN A 232 -15.58 19.47 20.41
N HIS A 233 -16.59 20.10 19.82
CA HIS A 233 -17.92 20.18 20.39
C HIS A 233 -18.56 18.81 20.62
N LEU A 234 -18.42 17.88 19.65
CA LEU A 234 -18.88 16.50 19.80
C LEU A 234 -18.14 15.78 20.94
N GLY A 235 -16.83 16.01 21.08
CA GLY A 235 -16.04 15.52 22.21
C GLY A 235 -16.53 16.03 23.56
N ASP A 236 -16.95 17.30 23.65
CA ASP A 236 -17.51 17.88 24.86
C ASP A 236 -18.85 17.25 25.24
N ILE A 237 -19.75 17.01 24.27
CA ILE A 237 -21.01 16.30 24.51
C ILE A 237 -20.76 14.87 24.99
N ARG A 238 -19.80 14.16 24.37
CA ARG A 238 -19.38 12.83 24.81
C ARG A 238 -18.88 12.86 26.25
N ASN A 239 -18.08 13.85 26.61
CA ASN A 239 -17.55 14.00 27.96
C ASN A 239 -18.67 14.23 29.00
N LEU A 240 -19.75 14.94 28.63
CA LEU A 240 -20.94 15.07 29.47
C LEU A 240 -21.67 13.73 29.69
N CYS A 241 -21.59 12.80 28.74
CA CYS A 241 -22.19 11.48 28.86
C CYS A 241 -21.38 10.56 29.81
N ASP A 242 -20.06 10.60 29.70
CA ASP A 242 -19.15 9.65 30.36
C ASP A 242 -18.61 10.14 31.72
N HIS A 243 -18.68 11.45 32.00
CA HIS A 243 -18.17 12.02 33.24
C HIS A 243 -19.27 12.71 34.07
N ASN A 244 -19.29 12.43 35.37
CA ASN A 244 -20.27 12.98 36.30
C ASN A 244 -19.82 14.34 36.85
N LYS A 245 -19.83 15.40 36.04
CA LYS A 245 -19.19 16.68 36.46
C LYS A 245 -20.12 17.87 36.66
N THR A 246 -21.31 17.94 36.06
CA THR A 246 -22.14 19.16 36.18
C THR A 246 -23.65 18.97 35.96
N ARG A 247 -24.06 18.23 34.93
CA ARG A 247 -25.49 17.96 34.62
C ARG A 247 -25.64 16.73 33.74
N GLU A 248 -26.87 16.21 33.67
CA GLU A 248 -27.21 15.18 32.70
C GLU A 248 -27.21 15.73 31.26
N PRO A 249 -26.79 14.93 30.27
CA PRO A 249 -26.95 15.29 28.87
C PRO A 249 -28.44 15.38 28.50
N THR A 250 -28.78 16.34 27.65
CA THR A 250 -30.13 16.43 27.08
C THR A 250 -30.27 15.45 25.92
N LYS A 251 -31.51 15.10 25.57
CA LYS A 251 -31.76 14.21 24.42
C LYS A 251 -31.26 14.84 23.11
N VAL A 252 -31.47 16.15 22.96
CA VAL A 252 -31.08 16.93 21.78
C VAL A 252 -29.57 16.93 21.59
N GLU A 253 -28.81 17.12 22.67
CA GLU A 253 -27.33 17.07 22.60
C GLU A 253 -26.84 15.69 22.18
N VAL A 254 -27.45 14.61 22.67
CA VAL A 254 -27.07 13.25 22.26
C VAL A 254 -27.47 12.96 20.81
N ASP A 255 -28.63 13.45 20.35
CA ASP A 255 -29.03 13.36 18.95
C ASP A 255 -28.05 14.13 18.03
N GLU A 256 -27.59 15.30 18.49
CA GLU A 256 -26.56 16.10 17.82
C GLU A 256 -25.21 15.38 17.80
N LEU A 257 -24.80 14.74 18.90
CA LEU A 257 -23.60 13.93 18.94
C LEU A 257 -23.66 12.80 17.91
N ILE A 258 -24.74 12.00 17.92
CA ILE A 258 -24.90 10.87 17.01
C ILE A 258 -24.88 11.33 15.54
N SER A 259 -25.70 12.32 15.20
CA SER A 259 -25.80 12.84 13.84
C SER A 259 -24.51 13.52 13.39
N GLY A 260 -23.83 14.20 14.31
CA GLY A 260 -22.53 14.81 14.09
C GLY A 260 -21.45 13.78 13.79
N VAL A 261 -21.38 12.70 14.56
CA VAL A 261 -20.44 11.59 14.33
C VAL A 261 -20.74 10.92 13.00
N GLU A 262 -22.01 10.66 12.67
CA GLU A 262 -22.40 10.08 11.38
C GLU A 262 -21.94 10.94 10.19
N ALA A 263 -22.02 12.27 10.32
CA ALA A 263 -21.50 13.18 9.29
C ALA A 263 -19.97 13.15 9.21
N ILE A 264 -19.27 13.09 10.35
CA ILE A 264 -17.80 13.08 10.40
C ILE A 264 -17.25 11.81 9.74
N ILE A 265 -17.77 10.63 10.09
CA ILE A 265 -17.28 9.36 9.52
C ILE A 265 -17.46 9.26 8.00
N LYS A 266 -18.39 10.04 7.43
CA LYS A 266 -18.68 10.12 5.98
C LYS A 266 -17.90 11.22 5.26
N THR A 267 -17.26 12.14 5.98
CA THR A 267 -16.65 13.35 5.38
C THR A 267 -15.14 13.48 5.62
N ILE A 268 -14.59 12.76 6.59
CA ILE A 268 -13.16 12.84 6.95
C ILE A 268 -12.51 11.47 6.75
N TYR A 269 -11.34 11.43 6.10
CA TYR A 269 -10.65 10.19 5.70
C TYR A 269 -9.13 10.28 5.89
#